data_AF-A0A2E5TNH6-F1
#
_entry.id   AF-A0A2E5TNH6-F1
#
_cell.length_a   1.000
_cell.length_b   1.000
_cell.length_c   1.000
_cell.angle_alpha   90.00
_cell.angle_beta   90.00
_cell.angle_gamma   90.00
#
_symmetry.space_group_name_H-M   'P 1'
#
loop_
_entity.id
_entity.type
_entity.pdbx_description
1 polymer ?
#
loop_
_entity_poly.entity_id
_entity_poly.type
_entity_poly.pdbx_seq_one_letter_code
_entity_poly.pdbx_strand_id
1 'polypeptide(L)'
;MKIVVKYLWLYIVCIVDLCNSFTVSSSRFSQWIFREVKWILFVIDGACKHSGNCCKSIQISYDFFPIKTINRFNAICNHDSNMTRFIPNVKNDAIDFFDCRCLTSDNYCSSYQSRPKFCVQYPRNILFSDAQLYEGCGYYLKQVIYLPFFSSSSLKKKIMCFKFNNHLS
;
A
#
# COMPACT_ATOMS: atom_id res chain seq x y z
N MET A 1 11.18 -13.47 21.75
CA MET A 1 9.74 -13.83 21.64
C MET A 1 9.08 -13.35 20.34
N LYS A 2 9.06 -12.05 20.00
CA LYS A 2 8.30 -11.55 18.83
C LYS A 2 8.71 -12.16 17.48
N ILE A 3 10.00 -12.47 17.29
CA ILE A 3 10.48 -13.01 16.01
C ILE A 3 10.14 -14.49 15.81
N VAL A 4 10.18 -15.30 16.88
CA VAL A 4 9.80 -16.72 16.83
C VAL A 4 8.32 -16.87 16.47
N VAL A 5 7.46 -16.03 17.04
CA VAL A 5 6.02 -15.98 16.69
C VAL A 5 5.83 -15.65 15.21
N LYS A 6 6.60 -14.70 14.66
CA LYS A 6 6.57 -14.38 13.23
C LYS A 6 6.99 -15.56 12.35
N TYR A 7 8.03 -16.31 12.73
CA TYR A 7 8.45 -17.51 12.00
C TYR A 7 7.39 -18.62 12.04
N LEU A 8 6.78 -18.87 13.20
CA LEU A 8 5.70 -19.85 13.33
C LEU A 8 4.48 -19.46 12.48
N TRP A 9 4.09 -18.19 12.49
CA TRP A 9 3.00 -17.70 11.65
C TRP A 9 3.34 -17.80 10.16
N LEU A 10 4.57 -17.46 9.77
CA LEU A 10 5.04 -17.60 8.39
C LEU A 10 4.94 -19.04 7.92
N TYR A 11 5.32 -20.00 8.77
CA TYR A 11 5.21 -21.43 8.47
C TYR A 11 3.75 -21.84 8.22
N ILE A 12 2.83 -21.39 9.08
CA ILE A 12 1.38 -21.62 8.89
C ILE A 12 0.89 -21.04 7.56
N VAL A 13 1.25 -19.79 7.24
CA VAL A 13 0.86 -19.13 5.99
C VAL A 13 1.41 -19.87 4.76
N CYS A 14 2.65 -20.40 4.83
CA CYS A 14 3.24 -21.22 3.77
C CYS A 14 2.49 -22.55 3.58
N ILE A 15 2.01 -23.20 4.65
CA ILE A 15 1.19 -24.41 4.54
C ILE A 15 -0.15 -24.08 3.86
N VAL A 16 -0.80 -22.98 4.24
CA VAL A 16 -2.06 -22.55 3.63
C VAL A 16 -1.88 -22.25 2.14
N ASP A 17 -0.77 -21.61 1.75
CA ASP A 17 -0.42 -21.37 0.35
C ASP A 17 -0.19 -22.66 -0.42
N LEU A 18 0.51 -23.63 0.18
CA LEU A 18 0.68 -24.96 -0.39
C LEU A 18 -0.69 -25.61 -0.64
N CYS A 19 -1.56 -25.68 0.37
CA CYS A 19 -2.91 -26.23 0.23
C CYS A 19 -3.72 -25.52 -0.87
N ASN A 20 -3.71 -24.18 -0.89
CA ASN A 20 -4.43 -23.40 -1.90
C ASN A 20 -3.92 -23.67 -3.32
N SER A 21 -2.61 -23.87 -3.49
CA SER A 21 -2.01 -24.18 -4.78
C SER A 21 -2.39 -25.57 -5.31
N PHE A 22 -2.63 -26.54 -4.43
CA PHE A 22 -3.01 -27.92 -4.80
C PHE A 22 -4.51 -28.15 -4.97
N THR A 23 -5.37 -27.40 -4.25
CA THR A 23 -6.80 -27.74 -4.14
C THR A 23 -7.74 -26.68 -4.69
N VAL A 24 -7.62 -25.43 -4.22
CA VAL A 24 -8.67 -24.41 -4.39
C VAL A 24 -8.38 -23.43 -5.53
N SER A 25 -7.11 -23.18 -5.85
CA SER A 25 -6.66 -22.20 -6.87
C SER A 25 -7.37 -20.83 -6.77
N SER A 26 -7.71 -20.42 -5.54
CA SER A 26 -8.51 -19.21 -5.32
C SER A 26 -7.62 -17.98 -5.27
N SER A 27 -7.99 -16.99 -6.09
CA SER A 27 -7.29 -15.70 -6.18
C SER A 27 -7.39 -14.89 -4.87
N ARG A 28 -8.51 -15.04 -4.13
CA ARG A 28 -8.72 -14.34 -2.85
C ARG A 28 -7.74 -14.82 -1.77
N PHE A 29 -7.57 -16.13 -1.64
CA PHE A 29 -6.59 -16.69 -0.70
C PHE A 29 -5.17 -16.27 -1.08
N SER A 30 -4.83 -16.30 -2.38
CA SER A 30 -3.51 -15.85 -2.84
C SER A 30 -3.23 -14.37 -2.50
N GLN A 31 -4.24 -13.49 -2.62
CA GLN A 31 -4.10 -12.08 -2.23
C GLN A 31 -3.95 -11.91 -0.72
N TRP A 32 -4.72 -12.66 0.07
CA TRP A 32 -4.61 -12.63 1.54
C TRP A 32 -3.23 -13.13 2.00
N ILE A 33 -2.78 -14.29 1.50
CA ILE A 33 -1.44 -14.85 1.78
C ILE A 33 -0.36 -13.84 1.44
N PHE A 34 -0.43 -13.23 0.25
CA PHE A 34 0.56 -12.25 -0.16
C PHE A 34 0.62 -11.04 0.76
N ARG A 35 -0.53 -10.56 1.25
CA ARG A 35 -0.59 -9.48 2.27
C ARG A 35 0.07 -9.93 3.57
N GLU A 36 -0.30 -11.08 4.11
CA GLU A 36 0.28 -11.60 5.36
C GLU A 36 1.80 -11.75 5.28
N VAL A 37 2.29 -12.36 4.20
CA VAL A 37 3.74 -12.55 3.98
C VAL A 37 4.47 -11.20 3.93
N LYS A 38 3.91 -10.16 3.29
CA LYS A 38 4.53 -8.83 3.27
C LYS A 38 4.75 -8.26 4.67
N TRP A 39 3.77 -8.37 5.56
CA TRP A 39 3.85 -7.88 6.95
C TRP A 39 4.86 -8.64 7.80
N ILE A 40 5.04 -9.92 7.53
CA ILE A 40 5.98 -10.76 8.26
C ILE A 40 7.41 -10.46 7.83
N LEU A 41 7.65 -10.42 6.51
CA LEU A 41 8.98 -10.34 5.92
C LEU A 41 9.57 -8.94 5.92
N PHE A 42 8.73 -7.91 5.76
CA PHE A 42 9.19 -6.55 5.56
C PHE A 42 8.67 -5.62 6.66
N VAL A 43 9.49 -4.63 6.98
CA VAL A 43 9.09 -3.47 7.77
C VAL A 43 9.40 -2.22 6.97
N ILE A 44 8.63 -1.15 7.20
CA ILE A 44 8.97 0.16 6.66
C ILE A 44 9.77 0.91 7.72
N ASP A 45 10.87 1.51 7.29
CA ASP A 45 11.80 2.26 8.11
C ASP A 45 12.12 3.60 7.44
N GLY A 46 12.86 4.46 8.14
CA GLY A 46 13.14 5.83 7.72
C GLY A 46 12.10 6.84 8.18
N ALA A 47 12.20 8.05 7.63
CA ALA A 47 11.38 9.19 8.04
C ALA A 47 11.00 10.05 6.84
N CYS A 48 9.88 10.76 6.95
CA CYS A 48 9.42 11.66 5.90
C CYS A 48 10.45 12.77 5.65
N LYS A 49 10.89 12.92 4.40
CA LYS A 49 11.76 14.03 3.94
C LYS A 49 11.00 15.23 3.41
N HIS A 50 9.67 15.28 3.62
CA HIS A 50 8.80 16.35 3.11
C HIS A 50 8.93 16.58 1.60
N SER A 51 9.08 15.51 0.81
CA SER A 51 9.23 15.62 -0.65
C SER A 51 7.93 15.94 -1.40
N GLY A 52 6.78 15.90 -0.73
CA GLY A 52 5.47 16.17 -1.35
C GLY A 52 4.97 15.11 -2.33
N ASN A 53 5.75 14.07 -2.65
CA ASN A 53 5.38 13.06 -3.65
C ASN A 53 4.13 12.26 -3.27
N CYS A 54 3.90 12.01 -1.98
CA CYS A 54 2.66 11.36 -1.51
C CYS A 54 1.41 12.22 -1.61
N CYS A 55 1.55 13.49 -1.99
CA CYS A 55 0.45 14.41 -2.25
C CYS A 55 0.08 14.50 -3.75
N LYS A 56 0.81 13.81 -4.62
CA LYS A 56 0.62 13.81 -6.08
C LYS A 56 0.15 12.44 -6.56
N SER A 57 -0.67 12.40 -7.61
CA SER A 57 -1.08 11.17 -8.30
C SER A 57 -1.58 10.07 -7.36
N ILE A 58 -2.41 10.46 -6.40
CA ILE A 58 -2.93 9.60 -5.34
C ILE A 58 -4.10 8.77 -5.87
N GLN A 59 -4.07 7.46 -5.63
CA GLN A 59 -5.23 6.60 -5.83
C GLN A 59 -5.97 6.44 -4.49
N ILE A 60 -7.24 6.84 -4.46
CA ILE A 60 -8.07 6.83 -3.25
C ILE A 60 -9.21 5.82 -3.41
N SER A 61 -9.36 4.99 -2.40
CA SER A 61 -10.51 4.09 -2.23
C SER A 61 -11.31 4.50 -1.00
N TYR A 62 -12.63 4.46 -1.11
CA TYR A 62 -13.58 4.74 -0.03
C TYR A 62 -14.56 3.58 0.09
N ASP A 63 -14.74 3.08 1.31
CA ASP A 63 -15.49 1.85 1.61
C ASP A 63 -15.04 0.67 0.74
N PHE A 64 -13.72 0.46 0.65
CA PHE A 64 -13.07 -0.60 -0.14
C PHE A 64 -13.19 -0.47 -1.67
N PHE A 65 -13.93 0.51 -2.19
CA PHE A 65 -14.06 0.73 -3.64
C PHE A 65 -13.22 1.94 -4.09
N PRO A 66 -12.47 1.83 -5.20
CA PRO A 66 -11.77 2.96 -5.79
C PRO A 66 -12.77 4.04 -6.22
N ILE A 67 -12.43 5.30 -5.97
CA ILE A 67 -13.25 6.43 -6.42
C ILE A 67 -12.94 6.68 -7.89
N LYS A 68 -13.87 6.32 -8.78
CA LYS A 68 -13.69 6.41 -10.24
C LYS A 68 -14.56 7.45 -10.92
N THR A 69 -15.55 8.01 -10.24
CA THR A 69 -16.48 8.98 -10.84
C THR A 69 -16.61 10.24 -9.99
N ILE A 70 -16.82 11.38 -10.65
CA ILE A 70 -16.99 12.67 -9.97
C ILE A 70 -18.23 12.70 -9.08
N ASN A 71 -19.32 12.07 -9.51
CA ASN A 71 -20.56 12.00 -8.73
C ASN A 71 -20.35 11.26 -7.41
N ARG A 72 -19.63 10.13 -7.43
CA ARG A 72 -19.28 9.40 -6.21
C ARG A 72 -18.36 10.23 -5.32
N PHE A 73 -17.37 10.91 -5.91
CA PHE A 73 -16.47 11.78 -5.16
C PHE A 73 -17.23 12.92 -4.45
N ASN A 74 -18.14 13.60 -5.15
CA ASN A 74 -18.95 14.68 -4.58
C ASN A 74 -19.85 14.18 -3.45
N ALA A 75 -20.49 13.01 -3.61
CA ALA A 75 -21.27 12.39 -2.54
C ALA A 75 -20.41 12.11 -1.30
N ILE A 76 -19.19 11.60 -1.48
CA ILE A 76 -18.25 11.36 -0.38
C ILE A 76 -17.85 12.68 0.29
N CYS A 77 -17.53 13.74 -0.48
CA CYS A 77 -17.19 15.05 0.08
C CYS A 77 -18.30 15.67 0.94
N ASN A 78 -19.57 15.39 0.63
CA ASN A 78 -20.69 15.82 1.44
C ASN A 78 -20.76 15.08 2.80
N HIS A 79 -20.25 13.85 2.87
CA HIS A 79 -20.22 13.04 4.10
C HIS A 79 -18.93 13.20 4.90
N ASP A 80 -17.78 13.32 4.23
CA ASP A 80 -16.45 13.49 4.84
C ASP A 80 -15.76 14.73 4.26
N SER A 81 -15.81 15.83 5.01
CA SER A 81 -15.20 17.10 4.64
C SER A 81 -13.69 17.00 4.43
N ASN A 82 -13.00 15.98 4.97
CA ASN A 82 -11.58 15.79 4.72
C ASN A 82 -11.27 15.49 3.26
N MET A 83 -12.22 14.89 2.53
CA MET A 83 -12.04 14.50 1.13
C MET A 83 -12.02 15.70 0.18
N THR A 84 -12.56 16.84 0.60
CA THR A 84 -12.56 18.10 -0.19
C THR A 84 -11.16 18.65 -0.48
N ARG A 85 -10.11 18.14 0.17
CA ARG A 85 -8.72 18.52 -0.10
C ARG A 85 -8.13 17.86 -1.35
N PHE A 86 -8.76 16.80 -1.84
CA PHE A 86 -8.28 16.06 -3.01
C PHE A 86 -8.92 16.62 -4.27
N ILE A 87 -8.10 16.90 -5.27
CA ILE A 87 -8.49 17.43 -6.56
C ILE A 87 -8.49 16.26 -7.54
N PRO A 88 -9.65 15.83 -8.06
CA PRO A 88 -9.71 14.73 -9.01
C PRO A 88 -9.11 15.14 -10.36
N ASN A 89 -8.23 14.30 -10.90
CA ASN A 89 -7.73 14.38 -12.26
C ASN A 89 -8.51 13.38 -13.13
N VAL A 90 -9.24 13.88 -14.12
CA VAL A 90 -10.17 13.10 -14.94
C VAL A 90 -9.55 12.80 -16.29
N LYS A 91 -9.65 11.55 -16.72
CA LYS A 91 -9.20 11.07 -18.03
C LYS A 91 -10.24 10.07 -18.56
N ASN A 92 -10.70 10.27 -19.80
CA ASN A 92 -11.72 9.42 -20.44
C ASN A 92 -12.98 9.24 -19.55
N ASP A 93 -13.52 10.34 -19.03
CA ASP A 93 -14.71 10.37 -18.16
C ASP A 93 -14.61 9.61 -16.82
N ALA A 94 -13.40 9.16 -16.46
CA ALA A 94 -13.12 8.51 -15.18
C ALA A 94 -12.04 9.29 -14.41
N ILE A 95 -12.14 9.28 -13.09
CA ILE A 95 -11.06 9.76 -12.23
C ILE A 95 -9.89 8.77 -12.33
N ASP A 96 -8.76 9.27 -12.80
CA ASP A 96 -7.52 8.50 -12.91
C ASP A 96 -6.78 8.50 -11.57
N PHE A 97 -6.55 9.70 -11.02
CA PHE A 97 -5.89 9.94 -9.74
C PHE A 97 -6.36 11.25 -9.11
N PHE A 98 -5.86 11.53 -7.90
CA PHE A 98 -6.09 12.77 -7.18
C PHE A 98 -4.78 13.48 -6.86
N ASP A 99 -4.80 14.80 -6.85
CA ASP A 99 -3.74 15.61 -6.24
C ASP A 99 -4.26 16.25 -4.95
N CYS A 100 -3.37 16.57 -4.01
CA CYS A 100 -3.77 17.22 -2.76
C CYS A 100 -3.58 18.74 -2.88
N ARG A 101 -4.64 19.51 -2.65
CA ARG A 101 -4.58 20.99 -2.63
C ARG A 101 -3.69 21.56 -1.54
N CYS A 102 -3.36 20.76 -0.52
CA CYS A 102 -2.46 21.17 0.57
C CYS A 102 -0.98 21.07 0.19
N LEU A 103 -0.64 20.65 -1.03
CA LEU A 103 0.73 20.67 -1.51
C LEU A 103 1.10 22.09 -1.97
N THR A 104 2.17 22.65 -1.40
CA THR A 104 2.70 23.97 -1.79
C THR A 104 3.66 23.85 -2.97
N SER A 105 4.01 24.98 -3.58
CA SER A 105 5.02 25.09 -4.64
C SER A 105 6.38 24.51 -4.24
N ASP A 106 6.73 24.60 -2.96
CA ASP A 106 8.00 24.12 -2.40
C ASP A 106 7.97 22.60 -2.08
N ASN A 107 6.97 21.88 -2.58
CA ASN A 107 6.71 20.46 -2.31
C ASN A 107 6.45 20.12 -0.84
N TYR A 108 6.03 21.10 -0.04
CA TYR A 108 5.67 20.89 1.36
C TYR A 108 4.15 20.73 1.54
N CYS A 109 3.73 19.94 2.53
CA CYS A 109 2.32 19.85 2.87
C CYS A 109 1.95 20.94 3.88
N SER A 110 1.17 21.94 3.46
CA SER A 110 0.74 23.06 4.31
C SER A 110 -0.10 22.65 5.52
N SER A 111 -0.67 21.44 5.50
CA SER A 111 -1.56 20.90 6.54
C SER A 111 -0.95 19.65 7.20
N TYR A 112 0.39 19.58 7.33
CA TYR A 112 1.10 18.36 7.77
C TYR A 112 0.65 17.84 9.16
N GLN A 113 0.39 18.73 10.11
CA GLN A 113 -0.02 18.33 11.47
C GLN A 113 -1.48 17.87 11.54
N SER A 114 -2.36 18.47 10.73
CA SER A 114 -3.80 18.16 10.65
C SER A 114 -4.13 17.25 9.46
N ARG A 115 -3.20 16.34 9.11
CA ARG A 115 -3.39 15.39 8.02
C ARG A 115 -4.52 14.41 8.34
N PRO A 116 -5.37 14.04 7.36
CA PRO A 116 -6.39 13.03 7.58
C PRO A 116 -5.75 11.66 7.81
N LYS A 117 -6.50 10.72 8.41
CA LYS A 117 -6.02 9.38 8.76
C LYS A 117 -5.33 8.68 7.58
N PHE A 118 -5.89 8.77 6.39
CA PHE A 118 -5.31 8.22 5.16
C PHE A 118 -3.87 8.71 4.92
N CYS A 119 -3.63 10.02 5.05
CA CYS A 119 -2.30 10.60 4.85
C CYS A 119 -1.32 10.25 5.98
N VAL A 120 -1.80 10.08 7.21
CA VAL A 120 -0.99 9.66 8.38
C VAL A 120 -0.62 8.17 8.29
N GLN A 121 -1.44 7.36 7.64
CA GLN A 121 -1.16 5.94 7.44
C GLN A 121 -0.05 5.69 6.42
N TYR A 122 0.25 6.63 5.52
CA TYR A 122 1.43 6.56 4.68
C TYR A 122 2.70 6.66 5.54
N PRO A 123 3.70 5.78 5.36
CA PRO A 123 3.85 4.80 4.28
C PRO A 123 3.29 3.39 4.57
N ARG A 124 2.81 3.11 5.78
CA ARG A 124 2.40 1.76 6.22
C ARG A 124 1.31 1.13 5.34
N ASN A 125 0.45 1.94 4.73
CA ASN A 125 -0.59 1.48 3.82
C ASN A 125 -0.06 0.74 2.56
N ILE A 126 1.21 0.93 2.20
CA ILE A 126 1.86 0.22 1.09
C ILE A 126 1.94 -1.29 1.36
N LEU A 127 2.08 -1.72 2.62
CA LEU A 127 2.09 -3.17 2.94
C LEU A 127 0.72 -3.84 2.73
N PHE A 128 -0.38 -3.06 2.69
CA PHE A 128 -1.73 -3.57 2.40
C PHE A 128 -2.10 -3.57 0.91
N SER A 129 -1.34 -2.86 0.08
CA SER A 129 -1.65 -2.63 -1.33
C SER A 129 -0.48 -3.04 -2.22
N ASP A 130 -0.67 -2.97 -3.53
CA ASP A 130 0.40 -3.18 -4.51
C ASP A 130 1.09 -1.86 -4.89
N ALA A 131 0.85 -0.81 -4.10
CA ALA A 131 1.51 0.47 -4.26
C ALA A 131 3.02 0.38 -3.98
N GLN A 132 3.74 1.38 -4.47
CA GLN A 132 5.19 1.51 -4.27
C GLN A 132 5.47 2.69 -3.35
N LEU A 133 6.61 2.63 -2.65
CA LEU A 133 7.14 3.82 -2.00
C LEU A 133 7.54 4.85 -3.06
N TYR A 134 7.22 6.11 -2.82
CA TYR A 134 7.66 7.18 -3.70
C TYR A 134 9.17 7.36 -3.56
N GLU A 135 9.87 7.48 -4.67
CA GLU A 135 11.28 7.82 -4.65
C GLU A 135 11.52 9.15 -3.93
N GLY A 136 12.64 9.23 -3.21
CA GLY A 136 13.04 10.44 -2.48
C GLY A 136 12.19 10.79 -1.25
N CYS A 137 11.15 10.02 -0.90
CA CYS A 137 10.27 10.36 0.24
C CYS A 137 10.92 10.16 1.62
N GLY A 138 12.05 9.46 1.68
CA GLY A 138 12.83 9.19 2.90
C GLY A 138 12.45 7.90 3.63
N TYR A 139 11.36 7.24 3.23
CA TYR A 139 11.01 5.91 3.67
C TYR A 139 11.60 4.84 2.76
N TYR A 140 11.93 3.70 3.34
CA TYR A 140 12.39 2.52 2.62
C TYR A 140 11.83 1.25 3.26
N LEU A 141 11.70 0.19 2.47
CA LEU A 141 11.40 -1.12 3.01
C LEU A 141 12.70 -1.77 3.50
N LYS A 142 12.61 -2.55 4.57
CA LYS A 142 13.69 -3.36 5.11
C LYS A 142 13.19 -4.78 5.28
N GLN A 143 13.90 -5.74 4.71
CA GLN A 143 13.63 -7.15 4.96
C GLN A 143 14.16 -7.53 6.35
N VAL A 144 13.29 -8.07 7.19
CA VAL A 144 13.62 -8.48 8.58
C VAL A 144 13.69 -9.98 8.76
N ILE A 145 13.03 -10.73 7.88
CA ILE A 145 13.06 -12.19 7.86
C ILE A 145 13.46 -12.63 6.48
N TYR A 146 14.49 -13.47 6.39
CA TYR A 146 14.88 -14.11 5.14
C TYR A 146 13.83 -15.13 4.71
N LEU A 147 13.57 -15.18 3.41
CA LEU A 147 12.51 -16.00 2.82
C LEU A 147 12.72 -17.46 3.24
N PRO A 148 11.77 -18.09 3.96
CA PRO A 148 11.76 -19.54 3.99
C PRO A 148 11.50 -20.04 2.57
N PHE A 149 11.91 -21.27 2.29
CA PHE A 149 11.58 -21.90 1.02
C PHE A 149 10.06 -21.89 0.81
N PHE A 150 9.57 -21.05 -0.11
CA PHE A 150 8.17 -21.10 -0.54
C PHE A 150 7.99 -22.28 -1.50
N SER A 151 6.86 -22.97 -1.44
CA SER A 151 6.56 -24.03 -2.42
C SER A 151 5.90 -23.46 -3.68
N SER A 152 5.05 -22.44 -3.56
CA SER A 152 4.34 -21.82 -4.68
C SER A 152 5.25 -20.92 -5.54
N SER A 153 5.33 -21.21 -6.84
CA SER A 153 6.00 -20.37 -7.83
C SER A 153 5.35 -18.98 -7.97
N SER A 154 4.01 -18.92 -7.82
CA SER A 154 3.24 -17.67 -7.89
C SER A 154 3.58 -16.71 -6.76
N LEU A 155 3.61 -17.21 -5.52
CA LEU A 155 3.96 -16.38 -4.34
C LEU A 155 5.42 -15.89 -4.42
N LYS A 156 6.36 -16.77 -4.84
CA LYS A 156 7.76 -16.38 -5.09
C LYS A 156 7.84 -15.21 -6.07
N LYS A 157 7.17 -15.32 -7.21
CA LYS A 157 7.17 -14.29 -8.25
C LYS A 157 6.60 -12.96 -7.73
N LYS A 158 5.47 -13.00 -7.01
CA LYS A 158 4.87 -11.79 -6.41
C LYS A 158 5.81 -11.10 -5.42
N ILE A 159 6.48 -11.88 -4.56
CA ILE A 159 7.45 -11.33 -3.60
C ILE A 159 8.68 -10.77 -4.31
N MET A 160 9.18 -11.44 -5.36
CA MET A 160 10.28 -10.91 -6.18
C MET A 160 9.90 -9.59 -6.87
N CYS A 161 8.72 -9.52 -7.49
CA CYS A 161 8.22 -8.28 -8.09
C CYS A 161 8.08 -7.17 -7.04
N PHE A 162 7.55 -7.49 -5.85
CA PHE A 162 7.43 -6.53 -4.75
C PHE A 162 8.79 -5.98 -4.29
N LYS A 163 9.80 -6.86 -4.18
CA LYS A 163 11.17 -6.47 -3.86
C LYS A 163 11.76 -5.55 -4.92
N PHE A 164 11.68 -5.97 -6.19
CA PHE A 164 12.18 -5.21 -7.33
C PHE A 164 11.56 -3.82 -7.39
N ASN A 165 10.22 -3.74 -7.31
CA ASN A 165 9.45 -2.50 -7.36
C ASN A 165 9.71 -1.53 -6.21
N ASN A 166 10.33 -2.00 -5.12
CA ASN A 166 10.67 -1.16 -3.97
C ASN A 166 12.19 -1.15 -3.71
N HIS A 167 12.99 -1.48 -4.73
CA HIS A 167 14.46 -1.43 -4.71
C HIS A 167 15.10 -2.19 -3.54
N LEU A 168 14.50 -3.32 -3.16
CA LEU A 168 15.05 -4.22 -2.15
C LEU A 168 16.00 -5.23 -2.82
N SER A 169 17.28 -5.21 -2.41
CA SER A 169 18.25 -6.27 -2.70
C SER A 169 17.95 -7.54 -1.93
#